data_AF-A0A7R9MNX5-F1
#
_entry.id   AF-A0A7R9MNX5-F1
#
_cell.length_a   1.000
_cell.length_b   1.000
_cell.length_c   1.000
_cell.angle_alpha   90.00
_cell.angle_beta   90.00
_cell.angle_gamma   90.00
#
_symmetry.space_group_name_H-M   'P 1'
#
loop_
_entity.id
_entity.type
_entity.pdbx_description
1 polymer ?
#
loop_
_entity_poly.entity_id
_entity_poly.type
_entity_poly.pdbx_seq_one_letter_code
_entity_poly.pdbx_strand_id
1 'polypeptide(L)'
;QKHQCCWWNGNSWPYSTAHILRSLATHLRQYSQQNPKITVDNYVSLLEKYAFTQYKDNKPYVAECHSPSGDFWVCDSTNHSEHYMHSTYTDNVLTELLGVLPQSDNTLVIDPLVPKSWDYFAVEDVLYHGNNITFIYDKTGDKYKVGKGLTVYVNEQKVLNEENLKRVVIKVPQIKSQLNDRKKSGNYAVNTYRNGYPRPYASFSDGNPGCTWQAVDGRIFYDYIPSNRWSNYDSKHETDWFAIDFGREKTVSSVHLYVYSDVDTKEGKTDCPTKMVVQYYTEANEWKDADSQVSSPTQCSPNDLNVISFKAIKTTQIRVIFSRNVQKDYYVGITEMEVWSDWPQTPSPDIYEAEDGLVIEAQIERSTSASGHSYVGLIDKSNSRVELS
;
A
#
# COMPACT_ATOMS: atom_id res chain seq x y z
N GLN A 1 -26.53 3.74 21.36
CA GLN A 1 -25.49 4.21 22.30
C GLN A 1 -24.37 4.83 21.48
N LYS A 2 -24.05 6.13 21.66
CA LYS A 2 -22.83 6.70 21.08
C LYS A 2 -21.65 5.95 21.71
N HIS A 3 -20.90 5.21 20.89
CA HIS A 3 -19.76 4.42 21.34
C HIS A 3 -18.71 5.35 21.97
N GLN A 4 -18.64 5.36 23.29
CA GLN A 4 -17.58 5.99 24.06
C GLN A 4 -16.34 5.11 23.98
N CYS A 5 -15.72 5.05 22.80
CA CYS A 5 -14.45 4.36 22.55
C CYS A 5 -13.32 5.39 22.37
N CYS A 6 -12.10 4.89 22.16
CA CYS A 6 -10.92 5.69 21.83
C CYS A 6 -10.52 6.76 22.87
N TRP A 7 -10.63 6.44 24.17
CA TRP A 7 -10.17 7.35 25.22
C TRP A 7 -8.63 7.34 25.34
N TRP A 8 -8.03 8.52 25.18
CA TRP A 8 -6.58 8.74 25.33
C TRP A 8 -6.21 9.16 26.76
N ASN A 9 -6.71 8.43 27.74
CA ASN A 9 -6.57 8.77 29.16
C ASN A 9 -5.93 7.64 30.02
N GLY A 10 -5.28 6.65 29.39
CA GLY A 10 -4.55 5.61 30.12
C GLY A 10 -4.32 4.30 29.37
N ASN A 11 -5.07 4.02 28.30
CA ASN A 11 -4.83 2.83 27.48
C ASN A 11 -3.49 2.89 26.75
N SER A 12 -2.93 1.72 26.45
CA SER A 12 -1.74 1.61 25.60
C SER A 12 -2.15 1.72 24.13
N TRP A 13 -1.68 2.76 23.45
CA TRP A 13 -1.97 2.99 22.04
C TRP A 13 -0.74 2.64 21.19
N PRO A 14 -0.84 1.75 20.18
CA PRO A 14 0.25 1.48 19.24
C PRO A 14 0.86 2.75 18.65
N TYR A 15 0.04 3.76 18.32
CA TYR A 15 0.53 5.06 17.82
C TYR A 15 1.42 5.77 18.83
N SER A 16 0.98 5.93 20.08
CA SER A 16 1.83 6.54 21.11
C SER A 16 3.10 5.73 21.34
N THR A 17 2.98 4.42 21.40
CA THR A 17 4.11 3.51 21.64
C THR A 17 5.17 3.63 20.56
N ALA A 18 4.75 3.66 19.28
CA ALA A 18 5.63 3.86 18.14
C ALA A 18 6.37 5.21 18.18
N HIS A 19 5.68 6.29 18.56
CA HIS A 19 6.30 7.61 18.72
C HIS A 19 7.27 7.67 19.90
N ILE A 20 6.96 6.99 21.01
CA ILE A 20 7.86 6.90 22.17
C ILE A 20 9.12 6.13 21.80
N LEU A 21 9.00 5.00 21.08
CA LEU A 21 10.15 4.24 20.58
C LEU A 21 11.05 5.10 19.70
N ARG A 22 10.49 5.83 18.74
CA ARG A 22 11.23 6.79 17.93
C ARG A 22 11.95 7.84 18.77
N SER A 23 11.26 8.41 19.76
CA SER A 23 11.83 9.41 20.67
C SER A 23 12.99 8.85 21.49
N LEU A 24 12.87 7.62 21.98
CA LEU A 24 13.94 6.92 22.71
C LEU A 24 15.16 6.68 21.81
N ALA A 25 14.95 6.24 20.56
CA ALA A 25 16.05 6.04 19.61
C ALA A 25 16.76 7.35 19.27
N THR A 26 16.02 8.44 19.06
CA THR A 26 16.59 9.78 18.89
C THR A 26 17.39 10.21 20.11
N HIS A 27 16.85 10.01 21.32
CA HIS A 27 17.57 10.29 22.57
C HIS A 27 18.89 9.53 22.66
N LEU A 28 18.87 8.22 22.40
CA LEU A 28 20.06 7.37 22.47
C LEU A 28 21.17 7.81 21.50
N ARG A 29 20.80 8.28 20.31
CA ARG A 29 21.75 8.72 19.28
C ARG A 29 22.26 10.15 19.48
N GLN A 30 21.40 11.08 19.89
CA GLN A 30 21.70 12.51 19.87
C GLN A 30 21.87 13.12 21.27
N TYR A 31 21.25 12.54 22.30
CA TYR A 31 21.09 13.15 23.61
C TYR A 31 21.46 12.22 24.77
N SER A 32 22.13 11.10 24.51
CA SER A 32 22.46 10.09 25.52
C SER A 32 23.23 10.66 26.72
N GLN A 33 24.06 11.68 26.50
CA GLN A 33 24.78 12.39 27.56
C GLN A 33 23.87 13.20 28.48
N GLN A 34 22.70 13.66 28.01
CA GLN A 34 21.77 14.47 28.78
C GLN A 34 20.97 13.65 29.80
N ASN A 35 20.71 12.38 29.49
CA ASN A 35 20.10 11.44 30.43
C ASN A 35 20.66 10.03 30.21
N PRO A 36 21.78 9.68 30.89
CA PRO A 36 22.44 8.39 30.72
C PRO A 36 21.65 7.21 31.33
N LYS A 37 20.54 7.49 32.03
CA LYS A 37 19.66 6.43 32.57
C LYS A 37 18.81 5.77 31.48
N ILE A 38 18.64 6.42 30.33
CA ILE A 38 17.96 5.84 29.17
C ILE A 38 19.01 5.06 28.37
N THR A 39 18.81 3.76 28.25
CA THR A 39 19.74 2.82 27.63
C THR A 39 19.11 2.07 26.46
N VAL A 40 19.94 1.41 25.66
CA VAL A 40 19.47 0.51 24.59
C VAL A 40 18.55 -0.58 25.14
N ASP A 41 18.82 -1.13 26.33
CA ASP A 41 17.98 -2.15 26.94
C ASP A 41 16.58 -1.61 27.27
N ASN A 42 16.43 -0.32 27.59
CA ASN A 42 15.11 0.29 27.77
C ASN A 42 14.32 0.35 26.46
N TYR A 43 14.99 0.71 25.36
CA TYR A 43 14.39 0.73 24.03
C TYR A 43 13.94 -0.68 23.61
N VAL A 44 14.85 -1.66 23.72
CA VAL A 44 14.59 -3.07 23.33
C VAL A 44 13.46 -3.65 24.18
N SER A 45 13.47 -3.43 25.49
CA SER A 45 12.40 -3.93 26.37
C SER A 45 11.03 -3.34 26.03
N LEU A 46 10.95 -2.07 25.61
CA LEU A 46 9.69 -1.48 25.17
C LEU A 46 9.25 -2.04 23.80
N LEU A 47 10.18 -2.21 22.86
CA LEU A 47 9.89 -2.77 21.54
C LEU A 47 9.43 -4.23 21.63
N GLU A 48 10.06 -5.04 22.49
CA GLU A 48 9.63 -6.42 22.77
C GLU A 48 8.21 -6.45 23.33
N LYS A 49 7.90 -5.63 24.34
CA LYS A 49 6.53 -5.53 24.87
C LYS A 49 5.54 -5.13 23.77
N TYR A 50 5.91 -4.16 22.94
CA TYR A 50 5.07 -3.73 21.83
C TYR A 50 4.80 -4.89 20.86
N ALA A 51 5.84 -5.63 20.47
CA ALA A 51 5.71 -6.83 19.64
C ALA A 51 4.79 -7.88 20.28
N PHE A 52 4.93 -8.16 21.58
CA PHE A 52 4.09 -9.13 22.29
C PHE A 52 2.62 -8.71 22.39
N THR A 53 2.32 -7.41 22.52
CA THR A 53 0.94 -6.94 22.55
C THR A 53 0.24 -7.00 21.18
N GLN A 54 0.98 -7.23 20.09
CA GLN A 54 0.42 -7.34 18.74
C GLN A 54 -0.06 -8.76 18.40
N TYR A 55 -0.76 -9.38 19.35
CA TYR A 55 -1.35 -10.70 19.21
C TYR A 55 -2.77 -10.74 19.76
N LYS A 56 -3.58 -11.65 19.22
CA LYS A 56 -4.88 -12.06 19.76
C LYS A 56 -5.04 -13.54 19.47
N ASP A 57 -5.41 -14.32 20.48
CA ASP A 57 -5.51 -15.79 20.37
C ASP A 57 -4.23 -16.45 19.81
N ASN A 58 -3.06 -15.94 20.22
CA ASN A 58 -1.73 -16.36 19.75
C ASN A 58 -1.48 -16.18 18.24
N LYS A 59 -2.28 -15.38 17.55
CA LYS A 59 -2.07 -14.99 16.15
C LYS A 59 -1.69 -13.51 16.07
N PRO A 60 -0.83 -13.10 15.11
CA PRO A 60 -0.54 -11.70 14.88
C PRO A 60 -1.84 -10.90 14.69
N TYR A 61 -2.01 -9.85 15.46
CA TYR A 61 -3.22 -9.03 15.45
C TYR A 61 -2.90 -7.62 15.92
N VAL A 62 -3.45 -6.62 15.24
CA VAL A 62 -3.31 -5.22 15.64
C VAL A 62 -4.70 -4.61 15.60
N ALA A 63 -5.14 -4.09 16.74
CA ALA A 63 -6.33 -3.26 16.87
C ALA A 63 -5.95 -1.86 17.39
N GLU A 64 -6.95 -1.08 17.79
CA GLU A 64 -6.76 0.35 18.06
C GLU A 64 -5.99 0.60 19.36
N CYS A 65 -6.34 -0.08 20.45
CA CYS A 65 -5.74 0.15 21.77
C CYS A 65 -5.76 -1.09 22.68
N HIS A 66 -4.71 -1.23 23.49
CA HIS A 66 -4.50 -2.35 24.39
C HIS A 66 -4.64 -1.95 25.86
N SER A 67 -5.01 -2.92 26.71
CA SER A 67 -5.06 -2.72 28.15
C SER A 67 -3.69 -2.36 28.70
N PRO A 68 -3.58 -1.37 29.62
CA PRO A 68 -2.29 -1.00 30.22
C PRO A 68 -1.84 -1.99 31.31
N SER A 69 -2.72 -2.89 31.77
CA SER A 69 -2.46 -3.78 32.91
C SER A 69 -2.70 -5.27 32.64
N GLY A 70 -3.26 -5.62 31.49
CA GLY A 70 -3.53 -7.02 31.12
C GLY A 70 -3.25 -7.27 29.64
N ASP A 71 -3.23 -8.54 29.26
CA ASP A 71 -2.96 -9.01 27.90
C ASP A 71 -4.26 -9.18 27.10
N PHE A 72 -4.84 -8.06 26.67
CA PHE A 72 -6.03 -8.03 25.83
C PHE A 72 -6.24 -6.65 25.18
N TRP A 73 -6.85 -6.67 23.99
CA TRP A 73 -7.28 -5.47 23.29
C TRP A 73 -8.55 -4.87 23.92
N VAL A 74 -8.58 -3.55 24.10
CA VAL A 74 -9.67 -2.80 24.73
C VAL A 74 -10.54 -2.10 23.69
N CYS A 75 -9.89 -1.47 22.72
CA CYS A 75 -10.54 -0.80 21.59
C CYS A 75 -10.52 -1.76 20.40
N ASP A 76 -11.38 -2.77 20.47
CA ASP A 76 -11.41 -3.88 19.51
C ASP A 76 -12.85 -4.28 19.22
N SER A 77 -13.32 -3.97 18.01
CA SER A 77 -14.67 -4.28 17.56
C SER A 77 -14.63 -4.94 16.19
N THR A 78 -15.53 -5.92 16.02
CA THR A 78 -15.60 -6.75 14.82
C THR A 78 -15.90 -5.92 13.58
N ASN A 79 -15.20 -6.22 12.49
CA ASN A 79 -15.34 -5.54 11.19
C ASN A 79 -14.99 -4.05 11.24
N HIS A 80 -14.04 -3.69 12.10
CA HIS A 80 -13.62 -2.31 12.30
C HIS A 80 -12.16 -2.21 12.73
N SER A 81 -11.79 -2.93 13.79
CA SER A 81 -10.48 -2.77 14.44
C SER A 81 -9.44 -3.78 13.93
N GLU A 82 -9.83 -4.76 13.12
CA GLU A 82 -8.89 -5.72 12.54
C GLU A 82 -7.89 -5.04 11.59
N HIS A 83 -6.63 -5.45 11.66
CA HIS A 83 -5.53 -4.93 10.84
C HIS A 83 -5.35 -3.40 10.94
N TYR A 84 -5.59 -2.83 12.12
CA TYR A 84 -5.61 -1.37 12.29
C TYR A 84 -4.24 -0.74 12.04
N MET A 85 -4.11 -0.01 10.93
CA MET A 85 -2.86 0.63 10.52
C MET A 85 -2.84 2.11 10.93
N HIS A 86 -2.56 2.37 12.21
CA HIS A 86 -2.36 3.73 12.71
C HIS A 86 -1.02 3.91 13.45
N SER A 87 -0.14 2.93 13.42
CA SER A 87 1.17 3.00 14.06
C SER A 87 2.26 2.48 13.14
N THR A 88 3.51 2.84 13.46
CA THR A 88 4.65 2.13 12.89
C THR A 88 5.02 0.95 13.79
N TYR A 89 5.69 -0.03 13.18
CA TYR A 89 6.39 -1.11 13.89
C TYR A 89 7.64 -1.48 13.09
N THR A 90 7.48 -1.69 11.77
CA THR A 90 8.59 -1.95 10.86
C THR A 90 9.62 -0.82 10.85
N ASP A 91 9.19 0.46 10.91
CA ASP A 91 10.12 1.59 11.06
C ASP A 91 10.90 1.45 12.38
N ASN A 92 10.20 1.20 13.49
CA ASN A 92 10.81 0.97 14.80
C ASN A 92 11.87 -0.15 14.77
N VAL A 93 11.66 -1.21 14.00
CA VAL A 93 12.68 -2.23 13.82
C VAL A 93 13.80 -1.77 12.87
N LEU A 94 13.49 -1.35 11.64
CA LEU A 94 14.49 -1.09 10.61
C LEU A 94 15.29 0.20 10.86
N THR A 95 14.59 1.30 11.11
CA THR A 95 15.17 2.64 11.27
C THR A 95 15.70 2.83 12.68
N GLU A 96 14.91 2.48 13.70
CA GLU A 96 15.31 2.71 15.09
C GLU A 96 16.19 1.61 15.67
N LEU A 97 15.81 0.33 15.65
CA LEU A 97 16.62 -0.75 16.23
C LEU A 97 17.85 -1.08 15.37
N LEU A 98 17.65 -1.36 14.09
CA LEU A 98 18.68 -1.85 13.17
C LEU A 98 19.46 -0.71 12.50
N GLY A 99 18.94 0.51 12.56
CA GLY A 99 19.69 1.73 12.31
C GLY A 99 19.80 2.14 10.85
N VAL A 100 18.84 1.81 9.98
CA VAL A 100 18.77 2.36 8.62
C VAL A 100 18.35 3.82 8.71
N LEU A 101 19.29 4.76 8.56
CA LEU A 101 19.03 6.19 8.72
C LEU A 101 19.17 6.93 7.37
N PRO A 102 18.06 7.19 6.67
CA PRO A 102 18.05 7.92 5.39
C PRO A 102 18.73 9.28 5.47
N GLN A 103 19.47 9.65 4.43
CA GLN A 103 20.10 10.95 4.24
C GLN A 103 19.56 11.60 2.97
N SER A 104 19.63 12.94 2.90
CA SER A 104 19.20 13.68 1.70
C SER A 104 20.22 13.61 0.56
N ASP A 105 21.45 13.20 0.83
CA ASP A 105 22.52 13.01 -0.14
C ASP A 105 22.69 11.52 -0.51
N ASN A 106 23.76 11.19 -1.23
CA ASN A 106 24.03 9.81 -1.66
C ASN A 106 24.80 9.01 -0.63
N THR A 107 24.49 9.22 0.64
CA THR A 107 25.01 8.41 1.73
C THR A 107 23.89 7.69 2.44
N LEU A 108 24.23 6.60 3.12
CA LEU A 108 23.36 5.94 4.08
C LEU A 108 24.12 5.85 5.39
N VAL A 109 23.47 6.26 6.47
CA VAL A 109 23.98 6.05 7.82
C VAL A 109 23.39 4.73 8.34
N ILE A 110 24.25 3.85 8.83
CA ILE A 110 23.87 2.63 9.55
C ILE A 110 24.32 2.81 11.00
N ASP A 111 23.38 2.93 11.94
CA ASP A 111 23.66 3.18 13.36
C ASP A 111 22.80 2.30 14.28
N PRO A 112 23.13 1.00 14.42
CA PRO A 112 22.28 0.04 15.13
C PRO A 112 22.22 0.33 16.64
N LEU A 113 21.02 0.28 17.21
CA LEU A 113 20.75 0.37 18.65
C LEU A 113 20.38 -1.02 19.22
N VAL A 114 21.15 -2.04 18.86
CA VAL A 114 20.94 -3.42 19.34
C VAL A 114 21.66 -3.66 20.67
N PRO A 115 21.13 -4.54 21.55
CA PRO A 115 21.77 -4.81 22.83
C PRO A 115 23.07 -5.60 22.63
N LYS A 116 24.03 -5.44 23.54
CA LYS A 116 25.35 -6.11 23.44
C LYS A 116 25.28 -7.64 23.50
N SER A 117 24.14 -8.18 23.95
CA SER A 117 23.86 -9.60 24.01
C SER A 117 23.55 -10.23 22.65
N TRP A 118 23.21 -9.43 21.62
CA TRP A 118 22.98 -9.97 20.28
C TRP A 118 24.30 -10.38 19.63
N ASP A 119 24.37 -11.64 19.18
CA ASP A 119 25.54 -12.15 18.48
C ASP A 119 25.46 -11.94 16.96
N TYR A 120 24.25 -11.79 16.40
CA TYR A 120 24.07 -11.58 14.96
C TYR A 120 22.70 -10.99 14.61
N PHE A 121 22.61 -10.31 13.46
CA PHE A 121 21.36 -9.95 12.76
C PHE A 121 21.64 -9.67 11.28
N ALA A 122 20.61 -9.66 10.45
CA ALA A 122 20.70 -9.30 9.03
C ALA A 122 19.54 -8.39 8.64
N VAL A 123 19.84 -7.43 7.76
CA VAL A 123 18.87 -6.60 7.04
C VAL A 123 19.18 -6.77 5.56
N GLU A 124 18.21 -7.23 4.79
CA GLU A 124 18.35 -7.56 3.38
C GLU A 124 17.29 -6.82 2.56
N ASP A 125 17.56 -6.63 1.28
CA ASP A 125 16.59 -6.11 0.29
C ASP A 125 16.01 -4.72 0.60
N VAL A 126 16.79 -3.86 1.27
CA VAL A 126 16.39 -2.47 1.51
C VAL A 126 16.61 -1.65 0.25
N LEU A 127 15.53 -1.29 -0.44
CA LEU A 127 15.59 -0.38 -1.58
C LEU A 127 15.83 1.06 -1.11
N TYR A 128 17.05 1.57 -1.29
CA TYR A 128 17.46 2.91 -0.89
C TYR A 128 18.09 3.69 -2.04
N HIS A 129 17.49 4.82 -2.40
CA HIS A 129 17.89 5.64 -3.57
C HIS A 129 18.05 4.81 -4.86
N GLY A 130 17.18 3.82 -5.04
CA GLY A 130 17.17 2.88 -6.17
C GLY A 130 18.22 1.77 -6.12
N ASN A 131 19.05 1.72 -5.08
CA ASN A 131 20.02 0.65 -4.85
C ASN A 131 19.45 -0.37 -3.85
N ASN A 132 19.81 -1.64 -4.01
CA ASN A 132 19.55 -2.66 -3.01
C ASN A 132 20.65 -2.63 -1.94
N ILE A 133 20.28 -2.46 -0.67
CA ILE A 133 21.18 -2.44 0.47
C ILE A 133 20.94 -3.67 1.35
N THR A 134 22.03 -4.38 1.66
CA THR A 134 22.06 -5.45 2.65
C THR A 134 23.15 -5.18 3.66
N PHE A 135 22.88 -5.32 4.95
CA PHE A 135 23.92 -5.32 5.98
C PHE A 135 23.69 -6.39 7.03
N ILE A 136 24.80 -7.00 7.44
CA ILE A 136 24.82 -8.18 8.28
C ILE A 136 25.79 -7.91 9.42
N TYR A 137 25.33 -8.09 10.65
CA TYR A 137 26.20 -8.18 11.82
C TYR A 137 26.36 -9.64 12.22
N ASP A 138 27.61 -10.10 12.34
CA ASP A 138 27.96 -11.42 12.84
C ASP A 138 29.19 -11.31 13.75
N LYS A 139 28.99 -11.39 15.06
CA LYS A 139 30.03 -11.14 16.06
C LYS A 139 31.23 -12.07 15.95
N THR A 140 31.05 -13.31 15.48
CA THR A 140 32.14 -14.27 15.27
C THR A 140 32.46 -14.49 13.80
N GLY A 141 31.47 -14.30 12.92
CA GLY A 141 31.54 -14.60 11.49
C GLY A 141 31.08 -16.01 11.14
N ASP A 142 30.65 -16.81 12.12
CA ASP A 142 30.32 -18.22 11.92
C ASP A 142 28.87 -18.44 11.42
N LYS A 143 27.97 -17.50 11.71
CA LYS A 143 26.53 -17.64 11.42
C LYS A 143 26.26 -17.48 9.93
N TYR A 144 26.74 -16.38 9.35
CA TYR A 144 26.47 -16.03 7.95
C TYR A 144 27.68 -16.23 7.03
N LYS A 145 28.88 -16.43 7.60
CA LYS A 145 30.13 -16.70 6.84
C LYS A 145 30.50 -15.60 5.84
N VAL A 146 30.13 -14.35 6.16
CA VAL A 146 30.44 -13.14 5.36
C VAL A 146 31.56 -12.28 5.96
N GLY A 147 32.22 -12.80 7.00
CA GLY A 147 33.24 -12.11 7.79
C GLY A 147 32.71 -11.69 9.16
N LYS A 148 33.64 -11.48 10.10
CA LYS A 148 33.35 -11.02 11.45
C LYS A 148 32.93 -9.55 11.45
N GLY A 149 32.01 -9.20 12.33
CA GLY A 149 31.54 -7.85 12.59
C GLY A 149 30.40 -7.41 11.66
N LEU A 150 30.36 -6.12 11.33
CA LEU A 150 29.36 -5.52 10.44
C LEU A 150 29.86 -5.53 8.99
N THR A 151 29.15 -6.23 8.10
CA THR A 151 29.41 -6.24 6.65
C THR A 151 28.26 -5.59 5.91
N VAL A 152 28.56 -4.74 4.93
CA VAL A 152 27.55 -4.00 4.15
C VAL A 152 27.75 -4.23 2.66
N TYR A 153 26.64 -4.41 1.96
CA TYR A 153 26.55 -4.64 0.53
C TYR A 153 25.67 -3.56 -0.12
N VAL A 154 26.07 -3.15 -1.31
CA VAL A 154 25.27 -2.28 -2.20
C VAL A 154 25.20 -2.96 -3.56
N ASN A 155 23.99 -3.32 -3.99
CA ASN A 155 23.74 -4.10 -5.21
C ASN A 155 24.62 -5.36 -5.25
N GLU A 156 24.54 -6.17 -4.18
CA GLU A 156 25.30 -7.42 -3.99
C GLU A 156 26.83 -7.26 -3.88
N GLN A 157 27.37 -6.05 -4.04
CA GLN A 157 28.79 -5.78 -3.90
C GLN A 157 29.12 -5.39 -2.46
N LYS A 158 30.04 -6.11 -1.82
CA LYS A 158 30.55 -5.77 -0.48
C LYS A 158 31.28 -4.43 -0.52
N VAL A 159 30.77 -3.43 0.18
CA VAL A 159 31.36 -2.07 0.27
C VAL A 159 32.05 -1.78 1.60
N LEU A 160 31.72 -2.54 2.64
CA LEU A 160 32.27 -2.34 3.99
C LEU A 160 32.37 -3.69 4.73
N ASN A 161 33.41 -3.84 5.54
CA ASN A 161 33.45 -4.81 6.64
C ASN A 161 34.21 -4.18 7.81
N GLU A 162 33.56 -4.13 8.96
CA GLU A 162 34.05 -3.52 10.19
C GLU A 162 34.00 -4.57 11.30
N GLU A 163 35.13 -4.84 11.97
CA GLU A 163 35.22 -5.93 12.95
C GLU A 163 34.25 -5.78 14.14
N ASN A 164 33.87 -4.54 14.46
CA ASN A 164 33.00 -4.21 15.59
C ASN A 164 31.75 -3.48 15.10
N LEU A 165 30.64 -3.70 15.80
CA LEU A 165 29.40 -2.97 15.56
C LEU A 165 29.55 -1.52 16.01
N LYS A 166 29.44 -0.59 15.06
CA LYS A 166 29.52 0.85 15.29
C LYS A 166 28.69 1.59 14.23
N ARG A 167 28.45 2.87 14.47
CA ARG A 167 27.93 3.78 13.45
C ARG A 167 28.85 3.81 12.25
N VAL A 168 28.29 3.59 11.06
CA VAL A 168 29.01 3.69 9.78
C VAL A 168 28.24 4.56 8.80
N VAL A 169 28.97 5.15 7.86
CA VAL A 169 28.39 5.91 6.75
C VAL A 169 28.92 5.31 5.47
N ILE A 170 28.03 4.80 4.63
CA ILE A 170 28.37 4.28 3.31
C ILE A 170 27.95 5.28 2.23
N LYS A 171 28.64 5.27 1.10
CA LYS A 171 28.18 5.96 -0.11
C LYS A 171 27.34 5.00 -0.92
N VAL A 172 26.22 5.48 -1.45
CA VAL A 172 25.40 4.75 -2.40
C VAL A 172 25.56 5.36 -3.79
N PRO A 173 25.63 4.55 -4.86
CA PRO A 173 25.71 5.06 -6.22
C PRO A 173 24.54 5.99 -6.54
N GLN A 174 24.85 7.12 -7.16
CA GLN A 174 23.83 7.92 -7.84
C GLN A 174 23.33 7.13 -9.03
N ILE A 175 22.11 6.62 -8.92
CA ILE A 175 21.40 6.14 -10.10
C ILE A 175 20.90 7.38 -10.81
N LYS A 176 21.55 7.73 -11.93
CA LYS A 176 20.99 8.70 -12.88
C LYS A 176 19.61 8.20 -13.23
N SER A 177 18.60 8.90 -12.77
CA SER A 177 17.25 8.40 -12.85
C SER A 177 16.90 8.10 -14.30
N GLN A 178 16.69 6.83 -14.62
CA GLN A 178 15.82 6.44 -15.73
C GLN A 178 14.33 6.67 -15.35
N LEU A 179 14.04 7.66 -14.49
CA LEU A 179 12.67 8.06 -14.15
C LEU A 179 11.89 8.53 -15.38
N ASN A 180 12.59 8.88 -16.47
CA ASN A 180 11.99 9.23 -17.75
C ASN A 180 11.74 8.01 -18.66
N ASP A 181 12.41 6.86 -18.44
CA ASP A 181 12.29 5.68 -19.32
C ASP A 181 11.44 4.55 -18.71
N ARG A 182 11.08 4.62 -17.41
CA ARG A 182 10.01 3.75 -16.89
C ARG A 182 8.73 4.11 -17.62
N LYS A 183 8.16 3.17 -18.37
CA LYS A 183 6.73 3.23 -18.73
C LYS A 183 5.97 3.41 -17.44
N LYS A 184 5.52 4.63 -17.19
CA LYS A 184 4.68 4.90 -16.04
C LYS A 184 3.32 4.32 -16.40
N SER A 185 2.72 3.58 -15.50
CA SER A 185 1.35 3.10 -15.65
C SER A 185 0.53 3.63 -14.48
N GLY A 186 -0.71 4.00 -14.75
CA GLY A 186 -1.64 4.53 -13.74
C GLY A 186 -2.83 3.60 -13.55
N ASN A 187 -3.32 3.48 -12.31
CA ASN A 187 -4.61 2.90 -11.99
C ASN A 187 -5.68 4.02 -12.07
N TYR A 188 -6.61 3.92 -13.00
CA TYR A 188 -7.66 4.91 -13.24
C TYR A 188 -9.00 4.57 -12.57
N ALA A 189 -9.06 3.48 -11.81
CA ALA A 189 -10.25 3.04 -11.10
C ALA A 189 -10.28 3.52 -9.64
N VAL A 190 -9.11 3.77 -9.03
CA VAL A 190 -9.00 4.05 -7.60
C VAL A 190 -9.76 5.31 -7.21
N ASN A 191 -10.56 5.22 -6.15
CA ASN A 191 -11.30 6.31 -5.54
C ASN A 191 -11.38 6.10 -4.02
N THR A 192 -10.37 6.60 -3.31
CA THR A 192 -10.29 6.51 -1.84
C THR A 192 -11.31 7.41 -1.12
N TYR A 193 -11.84 8.42 -1.80
CA TYR A 193 -12.84 9.35 -1.26
C TYR A 193 -14.26 8.79 -1.30
N ARG A 194 -14.50 7.76 -2.13
CA ARG A 194 -15.80 7.09 -2.32
C ARG A 194 -16.93 8.05 -2.74
N ASN A 195 -16.59 9.02 -3.58
CA ASN A 195 -17.50 10.02 -4.12
C ASN A 195 -17.00 10.50 -5.48
N GLY A 196 -17.86 11.11 -6.29
CA GLY A 196 -17.46 11.67 -7.58
C GLY A 196 -17.00 10.59 -8.56
N TYR A 197 -16.01 10.93 -9.38
CA TYR A 197 -15.39 10.04 -10.37
C TYR A 197 -13.95 9.67 -9.96
N PRO A 198 -13.44 8.50 -10.37
CA PRO A 198 -14.14 7.43 -11.05
C PRO A 198 -15.22 6.80 -10.17
N ARG A 199 -16.40 6.50 -10.75
CA ARG A 199 -17.61 6.08 -10.04
C ARG A 199 -17.89 4.60 -10.32
N PRO A 200 -17.84 3.72 -9.30
CA PRO A 200 -18.22 2.32 -9.45
C PRO A 200 -19.74 2.15 -9.39
N TYR A 201 -20.24 1.17 -10.15
CA TYR A 201 -21.63 0.72 -10.08
C TYR A 201 -21.74 -0.71 -10.62
N ALA A 202 -22.84 -1.42 -10.33
CA ALA A 202 -22.99 -2.82 -10.70
C ALA A 202 -24.43 -3.15 -11.10
N SER A 203 -24.63 -4.25 -11.83
CA SER A 203 -25.98 -4.77 -12.14
C SER A 203 -26.74 -5.19 -10.90
N PHE A 204 -26.01 -5.76 -9.96
CA PHE A 204 -26.48 -6.25 -8.68
C PHE A 204 -25.37 -6.05 -7.65
N SER A 205 -25.77 -5.82 -6.41
CA SER A 205 -24.86 -5.79 -5.28
C SER A 205 -25.60 -6.44 -4.12
N ASP A 206 -24.89 -7.18 -3.28
CA ASP A 206 -25.45 -7.55 -1.98
C ASP A 206 -25.93 -6.30 -1.22
N GLY A 207 -26.85 -6.47 -0.26
CA GLY A 207 -27.66 -5.39 0.31
C GLY A 207 -26.91 -4.25 1.04
N ASN A 208 -25.57 -4.20 0.95
CA ASN A 208 -24.74 -3.11 1.43
C ASN A 208 -24.51 -2.05 0.33
N PRO A 209 -25.17 -0.87 0.39
CA PRO A 209 -25.08 0.15 -0.66
C PRO A 209 -23.66 0.75 -0.82
N GLY A 210 -22.74 0.51 0.12
CA GLY A 210 -21.36 0.97 0.05
C GLY A 210 -20.38 -0.01 -0.58
N CYS A 211 -20.80 -1.25 -0.88
CA CYS A 211 -19.87 -2.32 -1.27
C CYS A 211 -19.22 -2.08 -2.64
N THR A 212 -19.88 -1.37 -3.56
CA THR A 212 -19.27 -1.03 -4.84
C THR A 212 -18.08 -0.08 -4.69
N TRP A 213 -18.12 0.84 -3.73
CA TRP A 213 -17.02 1.73 -3.42
C TRP A 213 -15.86 1.03 -2.72
N GLN A 214 -16.12 -0.10 -2.05
CA GLN A 214 -15.07 -0.90 -1.42
C GLN A 214 -14.16 -1.52 -2.49
N ALA A 215 -14.72 -1.96 -3.61
CA ALA A 215 -13.99 -2.54 -4.73
C ALA A 215 -13.14 -1.56 -5.56
N VAL A 216 -13.00 -0.30 -5.14
CA VAL A 216 -12.13 0.70 -5.79
C VAL A 216 -11.43 1.60 -4.77
N ASP A 217 -11.35 1.22 -3.51
CA ASP A 217 -10.83 2.10 -2.44
C ASP A 217 -9.33 1.93 -2.17
N GLY A 218 -8.65 1.10 -2.96
CA GLY A 218 -7.24 0.77 -2.84
C GLY A 218 -6.92 -0.22 -1.71
N ARG A 219 -7.91 -0.89 -1.11
CA ARG A 219 -7.72 -1.88 -0.05
C ARG A 219 -8.05 -3.28 -0.56
N ILE A 220 -7.08 -4.18 -0.43
CA ILE A 220 -7.20 -5.57 -0.85
C ILE A 220 -7.23 -6.43 0.42
N PHE A 221 -8.42 -6.85 0.84
CA PHE A 221 -8.65 -7.75 1.98
C PHE A 221 -9.33 -9.03 1.51
N TYR A 222 -8.70 -10.17 1.81
CA TYR A 222 -9.27 -11.50 1.52
C TYR A 222 -9.91 -12.16 2.73
N ASP A 223 -9.80 -11.54 3.90
CA ASP A 223 -10.46 -12.01 5.12
C ASP A 223 -11.98 -11.93 4.99
N TYR A 224 -12.68 -12.89 5.60
CA TYR A 224 -14.14 -12.80 5.75
C TYR A 224 -14.53 -11.54 6.53
N ILE A 225 -13.78 -11.26 7.60
CA ILE A 225 -13.81 -10.04 8.41
C ILE A 225 -12.36 -9.57 8.62
N PRO A 226 -12.02 -8.30 8.31
CA PRO A 226 -12.93 -7.22 7.94
C PRO A 226 -13.41 -7.34 6.48
N SER A 227 -14.68 -7.00 6.26
CA SER A 227 -15.29 -6.99 4.95
C SER A 227 -14.92 -5.72 4.19
N ASN A 228 -14.13 -5.88 3.12
CA ASN A 228 -13.89 -4.86 2.11
C ASN A 228 -14.00 -5.50 0.72
N ARG A 229 -15.20 -5.48 0.14
CA ARG A 229 -15.47 -6.14 -1.14
C ARG A 229 -16.81 -5.72 -1.70
N TRP A 230 -16.94 -5.81 -3.02
CA TRP A 230 -18.22 -5.95 -3.70
C TRP A 230 -18.54 -7.44 -3.88
N SER A 231 -19.81 -7.83 -3.80
CA SER A 231 -20.26 -9.16 -4.18
C SER A 231 -21.63 -9.14 -4.86
N ASN A 232 -21.89 -10.15 -5.69
CA ASN A 232 -23.22 -10.42 -6.22
C ASN A 232 -23.97 -11.52 -5.43
N TYR A 233 -23.62 -11.72 -4.15
CA TYR A 233 -24.24 -12.72 -3.30
C TYR A 233 -25.77 -12.60 -3.30
N ASP A 234 -26.47 -13.72 -3.38
CA ASP A 234 -27.94 -13.83 -3.52
C ASP A 234 -28.57 -13.35 -4.85
N SER A 235 -27.78 -12.84 -5.80
CA SER A 235 -28.26 -12.53 -7.16
C SER A 235 -28.99 -13.73 -7.78
N LYS A 236 -30.07 -13.45 -8.52
CA LYS A 236 -30.82 -14.47 -9.28
C LYS A 236 -30.32 -14.61 -10.71
N HIS A 237 -29.35 -13.80 -11.11
CA HIS A 237 -28.76 -13.84 -12.45
C HIS A 237 -27.58 -14.81 -12.49
N GLU A 238 -27.41 -15.50 -13.62
CA GLU A 238 -26.21 -16.29 -13.88
C GLU A 238 -25.00 -15.41 -14.20
N THR A 239 -25.27 -14.19 -14.67
CA THR A 239 -24.29 -13.18 -15.03
C THR A 239 -24.62 -11.84 -14.39
N ASP A 240 -23.64 -11.24 -13.74
CA ASP A 240 -23.67 -9.87 -13.24
C ASP A 240 -22.44 -9.12 -13.72
N TRP A 241 -22.47 -7.79 -13.66
CA TRP A 241 -21.34 -6.96 -14.03
C TRP A 241 -21.02 -5.91 -12.98
N PHE A 242 -19.75 -5.57 -12.90
CA PHE A 242 -19.22 -4.43 -12.15
C PHE A 242 -18.60 -3.45 -13.13
N ALA A 243 -18.92 -2.17 -13.01
CA ALA A 243 -18.56 -1.12 -13.95
C ALA A 243 -17.96 0.08 -13.24
N ILE A 244 -17.12 0.81 -13.97
CA ILE A 244 -16.53 2.07 -13.55
C ILE A 244 -16.83 3.09 -14.64
N ASP A 245 -17.44 4.21 -14.24
CA ASP A 245 -17.54 5.42 -15.04
C ASP A 245 -16.37 6.33 -14.66
N PHE A 246 -15.52 6.69 -15.62
CA PHE A 246 -14.38 7.56 -15.38
C PHE A 246 -14.75 9.04 -15.32
N GLY A 247 -15.97 9.42 -15.71
CA GLY A 247 -16.44 10.80 -15.84
C GLY A 247 -15.83 11.58 -17.01
N ARG A 248 -14.71 11.08 -17.54
CA ARG A 248 -14.00 11.57 -18.72
C ARG A 248 -13.42 10.40 -19.48
N GLU A 249 -13.07 10.65 -20.73
CA GLU A 249 -12.48 9.63 -21.57
C GLU A 249 -11.07 9.23 -21.07
N LYS A 250 -10.81 7.92 -21.04
CA LYS A 250 -9.53 7.31 -20.67
C LYS A 250 -9.12 6.26 -21.71
N THR A 251 -7.83 6.13 -21.94
CA THR A 251 -7.25 5.03 -22.73
C THR A 251 -6.82 3.91 -21.78
N VAL A 252 -7.41 2.72 -21.88
CA VAL A 252 -7.16 1.62 -20.92
C VAL A 252 -6.79 0.34 -21.65
N SER A 253 -5.97 -0.52 -21.04
CA SER A 253 -5.42 -1.72 -21.69
C SER A 253 -5.36 -2.97 -20.80
N SER A 254 -5.55 -2.84 -19.49
CA SER A 254 -5.79 -3.99 -18.62
C SER A 254 -6.75 -3.67 -17.48
N VAL A 255 -7.44 -4.71 -17.01
CA VAL A 255 -8.20 -4.72 -15.76
C VAL A 255 -7.57 -5.73 -14.83
N HIS A 256 -7.31 -5.33 -13.59
CA HIS A 256 -6.80 -6.19 -12.53
C HIS A 256 -7.92 -6.41 -11.53
N LEU A 257 -8.19 -7.67 -11.20
CA LEU A 257 -9.28 -8.09 -10.34
C LEU A 257 -8.71 -8.91 -9.19
N TYR A 258 -8.88 -8.41 -7.97
CA TYR A 258 -8.54 -9.13 -6.77
C TYR A 258 -9.78 -9.91 -6.35
N VAL A 259 -9.89 -11.14 -6.83
CA VAL A 259 -11.09 -11.96 -6.66
C VAL A 259 -11.14 -12.51 -5.25
N TYR A 260 -12.25 -12.29 -4.57
CA TYR A 260 -12.48 -12.75 -3.19
C TYR A 260 -13.12 -14.13 -3.19
N SER A 261 -12.61 -15.03 -2.34
CA SER A 261 -13.16 -16.36 -2.11
C SER A 261 -13.23 -16.67 -0.62
N ASP A 262 -14.46 -16.75 -0.10
CA ASP A 262 -14.75 -17.34 1.22
C ASP A 262 -15.12 -18.82 1.14
N VAL A 263 -15.16 -19.39 -0.06
CA VAL A 263 -15.20 -20.84 -0.23
C VAL A 263 -13.84 -21.46 0.14
N ASP A 264 -12.74 -20.82 -0.26
CA ASP A 264 -11.38 -21.29 0.04
C ASP A 264 -11.11 -21.33 1.55
N THR A 265 -11.61 -20.33 2.27
CA THR A 265 -11.55 -20.24 3.73
C THR A 265 -12.67 -20.98 4.46
N LYS A 266 -13.66 -21.52 3.72
CA LYS A 266 -14.85 -22.25 4.20
C LYS A 266 -15.82 -21.43 5.06
N GLU A 267 -15.92 -20.14 4.77
CA GLU A 267 -16.73 -19.16 5.48
C GLU A 267 -17.99 -18.75 4.70
N GLY A 268 -18.07 -19.01 3.39
CA GLY A 268 -19.21 -18.61 2.57
C GLY A 268 -19.39 -19.34 1.23
N LYS A 269 -19.98 -18.64 0.26
CA LYS A 269 -20.31 -19.13 -1.09
C LYS A 269 -19.84 -18.19 -2.20
N THR A 270 -18.95 -17.27 -1.90
CA THR A 270 -18.34 -16.37 -2.87
C THR A 270 -17.02 -16.97 -3.32
N ASP A 271 -16.81 -17.06 -4.63
CA ASP A 271 -15.62 -17.70 -5.19
C ASP A 271 -15.36 -17.21 -6.63
N CYS A 272 -14.32 -17.77 -7.24
CA CYS A 272 -13.96 -17.52 -8.63
C CYS A 272 -15.13 -17.69 -9.61
N PRO A 273 -15.37 -16.70 -10.50
CA PRO A 273 -16.30 -16.85 -11.60
C PRO A 273 -15.80 -17.91 -12.60
N THR A 274 -16.73 -18.49 -13.35
CA THR A 274 -16.39 -19.41 -14.46
C THR A 274 -15.89 -18.68 -15.70
N LYS A 275 -16.24 -17.40 -15.85
CA LYS A 275 -15.81 -16.55 -16.95
C LYS A 275 -15.81 -15.09 -16.52
N MET A 276 -14.82 -14.33 -16.99
CA MET A 276 -14.74 -12.88 -16.88
C MET A 276 -14.56 -12.29 -18.27
N VAL A 277 -15.33 -11.25 -18.60
CA VAL A 277 -15.24 -10.55 -19.90
C VAL A 277 -15.26 -9.05 -19.67
N VAL A 278 -14.24 -8.37 -20.17
CA VAL A 278 -14.16 -6.92 -20.19
C VAL A 278 -14.97 -6.37 -21.37
N GLN A 279 -15.82 -5.40 -21.08
CA GLN A 279 -16.52 -4.60 -22.06
C GLN A 279 -16.27 -3.12 -21.83
N TYR A 280 -16.39 -2.34 -22.90
CA TYR A 280 -16.25 -0.89 -22.86
C TYR A 280 -17.46 -0.21 -23.48
N TYR A 281 -17.72 1.01 -23.02
CA TYR A 281 -18.79 1.82 -23.54
C TYR A 281 -18.31 2.61 -24.75
N THR A 282 -19.05 2.48 -25.86
CA THR A 282 -18.70 3.09 -27.15
C THR A 282 -19.34 4.47 -27.30
N GLU A 283 -18.82 5.28 -28.21
CA GLU A 283 -19.44 6.57 -28.59
C GLU A 283 -20.88 6.42 -29.13
N ALA A 284 -21.24 5.22 -29.63
CA ALA A 284 -22.58 4.89 -30.09
C ALA A 284 -23.56 4.59 -28.94
N ASN A 285 -23.15 4.77 -27.68
CA ASN A 285 -23.94 4.44 -26.48
C ASN A 285 -24.23 2.94 -26.30
N GLU A 286 -23.30 2.10 -26.73
CA GLU A 286 -23.42 0.64 -26.66
C GLU A 286 -22.22 0.02 -25.93
N TRP A 287 -22.47 -1.09 -25.24
CA TRP A 287 -21.41 -1.92 -24.65
C TRP A 287 -20.86 -2.91 -25.68
N LYS A 288 -19.54 -2.99 -25.80
CA LYS A 288 -18.86 -3.94 -26.68
C LYS A 288 -17.73 -4.66 -25.95
N ASP A 289 -17.53 -5.93 -26.27
CA ASP A 289 -16.37 -6.71 -25.81
C ASP A 289 -15.07 -6.03 -26.24
N ALA A 290 -14.10 -5.96 -25.32
CA ALA A 290 -12.74 -5.55 -25.66
C ALA A 290 -12.09 -6.61 -26.56
N ASP A 291 -11.38 -6.17 -27.60
CA ASP A 291 -10.72 -7.07 -28.54
C ASP A 291 -9.46 -7.69 -27.92
N SER A 292 -9.16 -8.96 -28.27
CA SER A 292 -7.92 -9.66 -27.89
C SER A 292 -7.69 -9.79 -26.38
N GLN A 293 -8.76 -10.09 -25.62
CA GLN A 293 -8.66 -10.32 -24.18
C GLN A 293 -7.83 -11.57 -23.85
N VAL A 294 -6.89 -11.42 -22.92
CA VAL A 294 -6.05 -12.49 -22.40
C VAL A 294 -6.04 -12.43 -20.87
N SER A 295 -6.47 -13.52 -20.23
CA SER A 295 -6.45 -13.66 -18.77
C SER A 295 -5.15 -14.28 -18.28
N SER A 296 -4.58 -13.69 -17.23
CA SER A 296 -3.44 -14.21 -16.46
C SER A 296 -3.77 -14.16 -14.96
N PRO A 297 -3.88 -15.30 -14.26
CA PRO A 297 -3.82 -16.66 -14.81
C PRO A 297 -4.99 -16.99 -15.77
N THR A 298 -4.84 -18.06 -16.58
CA THR A 298 -5.87 -18.46 -17.56
C THR A 298 -7.15 -18.96 -16.88
N GLN A 299 -7.02 -19.59 -15.71
CA GLN A 299 -8.13 -19.89 -14.81
C GLN A 299 -8.09 -18.89 -13.66
N CYS A 300 -9.26 -18.54 -13.14
CA CYS A 300 -9.32 -17.63 -12.00
C CYS A 300 -8.56 -18.20 -10.79
N SER A 301 -7.71 -17.37 -10.18
CA SER A 301 -7.04 -17.66 -8.91
C SER A 301 -7.83 -17.01 -7.77
N PRO A 302 -8.37 -17.78 -6.81
CA PRO A 302 -9.11 -17.23 -5.68
C PRO A 302 -8.15 -16.52 -4.71
N ASN A 303 -8.61 -15.44 -4.07
CA ASN A 303 -7.82 -14.65 -3.12
C ASN A 303 -6.47 -14.19 -3.66
N ASP A 304 -6.42 -13.88 -4.96
CA ASP A 304 -5.22 -13.46 -5.66
C ASP A 304 -5.56 -12.54 -6.85
N LEU A 305 -4.54 -11.95 -7.44
CA LEU A 305 -4.62 -11.07 -8.59
C LEU A 305 -4.96 -11.86 -9.87
N ASN A 306 -6.01 -11.41 -10.55
CA ASN A 306 -6.43 -11.87 -11.87
C ASN A 306 -6.36 -10.71 -12.86
N VAL A 307 -5.49 -10.80 -13.87
CA VAL A 307 -5.31 -9.74 -14.86
C VAL A 307 -5.99 -10.12 -16.17
N ILE A 308 -6.76 -9.20 -16.74
CA ILE A 308 -7.27 -9.31 -18.12
C ILE A 308 -6.65 -8.18 -18.93
N SER A 309 -5.75 -8.52 -19.84
CA SER A 309 -5.15 -7.57 -20.79
C SER A 309 -5.87 -7.61 -22.12
N PHE A 310 -5.98 -6.48 -22.81
CA PHE A 310 -6.65 -6.36 -24.10
C PHE A 310 -5.99 -5.28 -24.95
N LYS A 311 -6.38 -5.20 -26.23
CA LYS A 311 -5.94 -4.09 -27.10
C LYS A 311 -6.41 -2.78 -26.48
N ALA A 312 -5.52 -1.79 -26.38
CA ALA A 312 -5.85 -0.49 -25.78
C ALA A 312 -7.10 0.14 -26.43
N ILE A 313 -8.01 0.61 -25.59
CA ILE A 313 -9.30 1.18 -25.96
C ILE A 313 -9.47 2.53 -25.31
N LYS A 314 -10.17 3.44 -26.00
CA LYS A 314 -10.53 4.75 -25.50
C LYS A 314 -12.01 4.74 -25.13
N THR A 315 -12.35 5.05 -23.88
CA THR A 315 -13.73 4.94 -23.38
C THR A 315 -13.97 5.84 -22.16
N THR A 316 -15.23 6.18 -21.90
CA THR A 316 -15.64 6.82 -20.64
C THR A 316 -16.03 5.81 -19.56
N GLN A 317 -16.35 4.57 -19.93
CA GLN A 317 -16.76 3.55 -18.97
C GLN A 317 -16.27 2.16 -19.37
N ILE A 318 -15.90 1.38 -18.36
CA ILE A 318 -15.49 -0.01 -18.51
C ILE A 318 -16.29 -0.88 -17.55
N ARG A 319 -16.56 -2.13 -17.93
CA ARG A 319 -17.16 -3.12 -17.03
C ARG A 319 -16.54 -4.48 -17.21
N VAL A 320 -16.62 -5.28 -16.15
CA VAL A 320 -16.34 -6.72 -16.20
C VAL A 320 -17.64 -7.46 -15.99
N ILE A 321 -17.98 -8.35 -16.92
CA ILE A 321 -19.07 -9.31 -16.79
C ILE A 321 -18.51 -10.57 -16.13
N PHE A 322 -19.16 -11.02 -15.08
CA PHE A 322 -18.85 -12.22 -14.34
C PHE A 322 -19.93 -13.28 -14.56
N SER A 323 -19.54 -14.48 -15.00
CA SER A 323 -20.42 -15.65 -15.03
C SER A 323 -20.20 -16.49 -13.78
N ARG A 324 -21.21 -16.61 -12.92
CA ARG A 324 -21.08 -17.32 -11.64
C ARG A 324 -20.99 -18.84 -11.85
N ASN A 325 -20.53 -19.58 -10.84
CA ASN A 325 -20.55 -21.04 -10.88
C ASN A 325 -21.91 -21.60 -10.44
N VAL A 326 -22.84 -21.74 -11.39
CA VAL A 326 -24.21 -22.21 -11.12
C VAL A 326 -24.24 -23.65 -10.58
N GLN A 327 -23.32 -24.52 -11.03
CA GLN A 327 -23.29 -25.93 -10.61
C GLN A 327 -22.92 -26.09 -9.13
N LYS A 328 -21.98 -25.27 -8.65
CA LYS A 328 -21.56 -25.27 -7.24
C LYS A 328 -22.37 -24.31 -6.37
N ASP A 329 -23.28 -23.56 -6.98
CA ASP A 329 -24.03 -22.48 -6.34
C ASP A 329 -23.13 -21.42 -5.70
N TYR A 330 -22.08 -21.00 -6.41
CA TYR A 330 -21.19 -19.93 -5.96
C TYR A 330 -21.57 -18.60 -6.60
N TYR A 331 -21.31 -17.54 -5.85
CA TYR A 331 -21.40 -16.14 -6.22
C TYR A 331 -20.00 -15.59 -6.48
N VAL A 332 -19.93 -14.34 -6.91
CA VAL A 332 -18.72 -13.64 -7.30
C VAL A 332 -18.53 -12.45 -6.38
N GLY A 333 -17.30 -12.23 -5.95
CA GLY A 333 -16.91 -11.03 -5.23
C GLY A 333 -15.51 -10.61 -5.58
N ILE A 334 -15.25 -9.31 -5.48
CA ILE A 334 -13.93 -8.72 -5.68
C ILE A 334 -13.64 -7.79 -4.52
N THR A 335 -12.44 -7.86 -3.97
CA THR A 335 -11.99 -6.86 -2.98
C THR A 335 -11.55 -5.57 -3.65
N GLU A 336 -11.06 -5.63 -4.89
CA GLU A 336 -10.62 -4.46 -5.65
C GLU A 336 -10.67 -4.75 -7.17
N MET A 337 -11.08 -3.74 -7.94
CA MET A 337 -10.92 -3.67 -9.40
C MET A 337 -10.05 -2.46 -9.74
N GLU A 338 -8.91 -2.72 -10.38
CA GLU A 338 -8.05 -1.67 -10.90
C GLU A 338 -8.11 -1.66 -12.44
N VAL A 339 -7.96 -0.48 -13.03
CA VAL A 339 -7.94 -0.32 -14.49
C VAL A 339 -6.66 0.40 -14.88
N TRP A 340 -5.77 -0.29 -15.60
CA TRP A 340 -4.42 0.17 -15.87
C TRP A 340 -4.18 0.54 -17.33
N SER A 341 -3.28 1.51 -17.53
CA SER A 341 -2.73 1.90 -18.83
C SER A 341 -1.42 2.67 -18.68
N ASP A 342 -0.76 2.96 -19.79
CA ASP A 342 0.37 3.89 -19.84
C ASP A 342 -0.06 5.28 -19.33
N TRP A 343 0.79 5.93 -18.53
CA TRP A 343 0.63 7.24 -17.90
C TRP A 343 1.83 8.14 -18.26
N PRO A 344 1.65 9.47 -18.38
CA PRO A 344 0.37 10.17 -18.45
C PRO A 344 -0.34 9.89 -19.79
N GLN A 345 -1.67 10.04 -19.84
CA GLN A 345 -2.45 9.94 -21.08
C GLN A 345 -2.47 11.27 -21.86
N THR A 346 -1.60 12.21 -21.51
CA THR A 346 -1.44 13.47 -22.22
C THR A 346 -0.55 13.29 -23.45
N PRO A 347 -0.92 13.86 -24.60
CA PRO A 347 -0.08 13.82 -25.80
C PRO A 347 1.17 14.70 -25.70
N SER A 348 1.33 15.49 -24.63
CA SER A 348 2.45 16.41 -24.44
C SER A 348 3.23 16.07 -23.17
N PRO A 349 4.57 15.92 -23.26
CA PRO A 349 5.44 15.63 -22.11
C PRO A 349 5.46 16.76 -21.06
N ASP A 350 4.93 17.94 -21.41
CA ASP A 350 4.88 19.13 -20.55
C ASP A 350 3.53 19.30 -19.82
N ILE A 351 2.57 18.39 -20.02
CA ILE A 351 1.26 18.43 -19.35
C ILE A 351 1.24 17.39 -18.23
N TYR A 352 1.04 17.86 -17.00
CA TYR A 352 0.80 17.04 -15.82
C TYR A 352 -0.67 16.65 -15.76
N GLU A 353 -0.97 15.35 -15.77
CA GLU A 353 -2.28 14.86 -15.36
C GLU A 353 -2.34 14.88 -13.83
N ALA A 354 -3.13 15.80 -13.26
CA ALA A 354 -3.64 15.64 -11.91
C ALA A 354 -4.85 14.70 -12.00
N GLU A 355 -4.76 13.53 -11.34
CA GLU A 355 -5.86 12.56 -11.30
C GLU A 355 -7.08 13.15 -10.59
N ASP A 356 -6.87 13.97 -9.55
CA ASP A 356 -7.91 14.41 -8.58
C ASP A 356 -8.29 15.91 -8.65
N GLY A 357 -7.92 16.64 -9.71
CA GLY A 357 -8.27 18.05 -9.82
C GLY A 357 -8.33 18.55 -11.25
N LEU A 358 -9.50 19.05 -11.66
CA LEU A 358 -9.65 19.79 -12.90
C LEU A 358 -9.33 21.27 -12.62
N VAL A 359 -8.21 21.74 -13.14
CA VAL A 359 -7.93 23.17 -13.15
C VAL A 359 -8.65 23.77 -14.36
N ILE A 360 -9.72 24.52 -14.10
CA ILE A 360 -10.53 25.16 -15.15
C ILE A 360 -10.26 26.66 -15.13
N GLU A 361 -10.15 27.25 -16.33
CA GLU A 361 -9.99 28.70 -16.52
C GLU A 361 -8.66 29.30 -15.97
N ALA A 362 -7.69 28.47 -15.58
CA ALA A 362 -6.37 28.94 -15.15
C ALA A 362 -5.40 29.15 -16.33
N GLN A 363 -4.56 30.19 -16.23
CA GLN A 363 -3.35 30.31 -17.04
C GLN A 363 -2.17 29.72 -16.26
N ILE A 364 -1.54 28.68 -16.79
CA ILE A 364 -0.30 28.14 -16.25
C ILE A 364 0.85 28.88 -16.92
N GLU A 365 1.51 29.78 -16.19
CA GLU A 365 2.68 30.49 -16.68
C GLU A 365 3.98 29.78 -16.30
N ARG A 366 4.97 29.82 -17.20
CA ARG A 366 6.31 29.30 -16.94
C ARG A 366 7.11 30.36 -16.21
N SER A 367 7.47 30.09 -14.95
CA SER A 367 8.40 30.97 -14.21
C SER A 367 9.77 30.99 -14.89
N THR A 368 10.27 32.18 -15.21
CA THR A 368 11.61 32.40 -15.77
C THR A 368 12.72 32.24 -14.73
N SER A 369 12.39 32.13 -13.43
CA SER A 369 13.34 32.00 -12.32
C SER A 369 13.45 30.58 -11.74
N ALA A 370 12.65 29.62 -12.21
CA ALA A 370 12.70 28.24 -11.74
C ALA A 370 13.80 27.44 -12.44
N SER A 371 14.77 26.91 -11.68
CA SER A 371 15.77 25.97 -12.20
C SER A 371 15.16 24.56 -12.31
N GLY A 372 15.33 23.90 -13.47
CA GLY A 372 15.02 22.47 -13.62
C GLY A 372 13.65 22.10 -14.19
N HIS A 373 13.03 22.92 -15.04
CA HIS A 373 11.73 22.63 -15.68
C HIS A 373 10.52 22.57 -14.72
N SER A 374 10.66 23.14 -13.52
CA SER A 374 9.55 23.29 -12.57
C SER A 374 8.58 24.38 -13.05
N TYR A 375 7.32 24.03 -13.25
CA TYR A 375 6.24 24.99 -13.41
C TYR A 375 5.79 25.44 -12.02
N VAL A 376 5.76 26.74 -11.77
CA VAL A 376 5.07 27.33 -10.62
C VAL A 376 3.78 27.92 -11.17
N GLY A 377 2.70 27.14 -11.16
CA GLY A 377 1.39 27.62 -11.57
C GLY A 377 0.83 28.55 -10.50
N LEU A 378 0.69 29.84 -10.81
CA LEU A 378 -0.09 30.77 -10.00
C LEU A 378 -1.53 30.73 -10.54
N ILE A 379 -2.50 30.44 -9.67
CA ILE A 379 -3.92 30.51 -10.00
C ILE A 379 -4.33 32.00 -9.86
N ASP A 380 -4.10 32.80 -10.90
CA ASP A 380 -4.16 34.28 -10.82
C ASP A 380 -5.34 34.96 -11.53
N LYS A 381 -6.38 34.22 -11.95
CA LYS A 381 -7.65 34.86 -12.35
C LYS A 381 -8.72 34.69 -11.30
N SER A 382 -9.52 35.74 -11.11
CA SER A 382 -10.64 35.80 -10.16
C SER A 382 -11.72 34.73 -10.38
N ASN A 383 -11.76 34.08 -11.55
CA ASN A 383 -12.66 32.96 -11.87
C ASN A 383 -11.97 31.59 -11.89
N SER A 384 -10.64 31.54 -11.72
CA SER A 384 -9.92 30.27 -11.68
C SER A 384 -10.37 29.46 -10.47
N ARG A 385 -10.71 28.19 -10.69
CA ARG A 385 -11.12 27.28 -9.63
C ARG A 385 -10.52 25.91 -9.88
N VAL A 386 -10.12 25.27 -8.79
CA VAL A 386 -9.84 23.84 -8.78
C VAL A 386 -11.17 23.17 -8.47
N GLU A 387 -11.75 22.51 -9.46
CA GLU A 387 -12.87 21.62 -9.22
C GLU A 387 -12.27 20.25 -8.86
N LEU A 388 -12.39 19.89 -7.59
CA LEU A 388 -12.21 18.52 -7.15
C LEU A 388 -13.45 17.76 -7.64
N SER A 389 -13.26 16.76 -8.50
CA SER A 389 -14.34 15.96 -9.09
C SER A 389 -15.01 15.03 -8.08
#